data_AF-A0A135I112-F1
#
_entry.id   AF-A0A135I112-F1
#
_cell.length_a   1.000
_cell.length_b   1.000
_cell.length_c   1.000
_cell.angle_alpha   90.00
_cell.angle_beta   90.00
_cell.angle_gamma   90.00
#
_symmetry.space_group_name_H-M   'P 1'
#
loop_
_entity.id
_entity.type
_entity.pdbx_description
1 polymer ?
#
loop_
_entity_poly.entity_id
_entity_poly.type
_entity_poly.pdbx_seq_one_letter_code
_entity_poly.pdbx_strand_id
1 'polypeptide(L)'
;MEAARTLIRQPKGEPAMTEITHEEIEGRLIAQREVLGFMLAILARREGAGDALWNELEERATFQNQQEDPGVLPTRAFAAEAAMMREFRLIVDEARARFNEARGKDRNYSQPPELEE
;
A
#
# COMPACT_ATOMS: atom_id res chain seq x y z
N MET A 1 44.91 49.91 23.03
CA MET A 1 44.13 49.52 21.83
C MET A 1 43.76 48.07 22.00
N GLU A 2 42.56 47.87 22.51
CA GLU A 2 41.92 46.60 22.80
C GLU A 2 41.13 46.19 21.56
N ALA A 3 41.35 44.99 21.05
CA ALA A 3 40.43 44.37 20.10
C ALA A 3 40.24 42.93 20.54
N ALA A 4 39.04 42.70 21.09
CA ALA A 4 38.62 41.55 21.84
C ALA A 4 38.61 40.25 21.02
N ARG A 5 38.87 39.15 21.74
CA ARG A 5 38.39 37.80 21.42
C ARG A 5 36.85 37.79 21.33
N THR A 6 36.31 36.64 20.90
CA THR A 6 34.88 36.23 20.86
C THR A 6 34.25 36.54 19.49
N LEU A 7 33.57 35.65 18.76
CA LEU A 7 32.74 34.51 19.16
C LEU A 7 32.51 33.55 17.98
N ILE A 8 32.40 32.28 18.31
CA ILE A 8 31.91 31.15 17.52
C ILE A 8 30.57 31.47 16.81
N ARG A 9 30.43 31.05 15.55
CA ARG A 9 29.18 30.46 15.05
C ARG A 9 29.43 29.54 13.86
N GLN A 10 29.69 28.26 14.12
CA GLN A 10 29.07 27.20 13.32
C GLN A 10 27.61 27.15 13.78
N PRO A 11 26.64 27.41 12.89
CA PRO A 11 25.70 26.35 12.57
C PRO A 11 25.27 26.46 11.09
N LYS A 12 25.15 25.35 10.37
CA LYS A 12 23.94 24.55 10.51
C LYS A 12 24.27 23.12 10.11
N GLY A 13 24.16 22.21 11.07
CA GLY A 13 23.58 20.92 10.72
C GLY A 13 22.19 21.22 10.20
N GLU A 14 22.07 21.42 8.90
CA GLU A 14 20.82 21.13 8.25
C GLU A 14 20.83 19.61 8.16
N PRO A 15 19.90 18.89 8.83
CA PRO A 15 19.77 17.49 8.51
C PRO A 15 19.61 17.46 6.98
N ALA A 16 20.41 16.63 6.31
CA ALA A 16 20.02 16.14 5.01
C ALA A 16 18.66 15.48 5.22
N MET A 17 17.59 16.28 5.16
CA MET A 17 16.26 15.79 4.92
C MET A 17 16.39 15.38 3.46
N THR A 18 16.84 14.15 3.25
CA THR A 18 17.07 13.57 1.93
C THR A 18 15.79 13.86 1.16
N GLU A 19 15.83 14.79 0.21
CA GLU A 19 14.65 15.08 -0.58
C GLU A 19 14.32 13.79 -1.31
N ILE A 20 13.24 13.15 -0.86
CA ILE A 20 12.76 11.91 -1.44
C ILE A 20 12.18 12.31 -2.79
N THR A 21 12.76 11.80 -3.88
CA THR A 21 12.27 12.12 -5.22
C THR A 21 10.87 11.52 -5.41
N HIS A 22 10.12 12.03 -6.39
CA HIS A 22 8.79 11.51 -6.68
C HIS A 22 8.85 10.01 -7.06
N GLU A 23 9.89 9.61 -7.79
CA GLU A 23 10.13 8.22 -8.21
C GLU A 23 10.42 7.32 -7.00
N GLU A 24 11.17 7.83 -6.02
CA GLU A 24 11.45 7.09 -4.78
C GLU A 24 10.17 6.95 -3.92
N ILE A 25 9.33 7.99 -3.86
CA ILE A 25 8.02 7.89 -3.20
C ILE A 25 7.14 6.85 -3.90
N GLU A 26 7.05 6.90 -5.23
CA GLU A 26 6.29 5.96 -6.04
C GLU A 26 6.78 4.52 -5.83
N GLY A 27 8.10 4.28 -5.91
CA GLY A 27 8.69 2.97 -5.67
C GLY A 27 8.40 2.43 -4.27
N ARG A 28 8.46 3.29 -3.24
CA ARG A 28 8.12 2.91 -1.87
C ARG A 28 6.64 2.61 -1.67
N LEU A 29 5.74 3.33 -2.35
CA LEU A 29 4.30 3.06 -2.32
C LEU A 29 3.99 1.73 -3.00
N ILE A 30 4.56 1.49 -4.19
CA ILE A 30 4.41 0.22 -4.91
C ILE A 30 4.91 -0.94 -4.04
N ALA A 31 6.10 -0.84 -3.44
CA ALA A 31 6.64 -1.89 -2.58
C ALA A 31 5.72 -2.18 -1.37
N GLN A 32 5.15 -1.15 -0.75
CA GLN A 32 4.19 -1.32 0.33
C GLN A 32 2.92 -2.02 -0.14
N ARG A 33 2.37 -1.60 -1.29
CA ARG A 33 1.19 -2.22 -1.89
C ARG A 33 1.40 -3.72 -2.14
N GLU A 34 2.54 -4.07 -2.72
CA GLU A 34 2.88 -5.45 -3.07
C GLU A 34 3.02 -6.34 -1.83
N VAL A 35 3.70 -5.83 -0.79
CA VAL A 35 3.86 -6.55 0.49
C VAL A 35 2.50 -6.74 1.17
N LEU A 36 1.68 -5.69 1.24
CA LEU A 36 0.36 -5.77 1.85
C LEU A 36 -0.56 -6.73 1.09
N GLY A 37 -0.57 -6.66 -0.24
CA GLY A 37 -1.33 -7.58 -1.09
C GLY A 37 -0.92 -9.04 -0.87
N PHE A 38 0.39 -9.30 -0.76
CA PHE A 38 0.91 -10.63 -0.46
C PHE A 38 0.51 -11.14 0.93
N MET A 39 0.64 -10.31 1.96
CA MET A 39 0.25 -10.66 3.33
C MET A 39 -1.25 -10.98 3.43
N LEU A 40 -2.10 -10.15 2.81
CA LEU A 40 -3.55 -10.37 2.79
C LEU A 40 -3.92 -11.67 2.08
N ALA A 41 -3.28 -11.97 0.94
CA ALA A 41 -3.51 -13.22 0.22
C ALA A 41 -3.13 -14.47 1.05
N ILE A 42 -2.09 -14.39 1.88
CA ILE A 42 -1.72 -15.48 2.81
C ILE A 42 -2.77 -15.63 3.92
N LEU A 43 -3.14 -14.52 4.56
CA LEU A 43 -4.10 -14.53 5.66
C LEU A 43 -5.48 -15.02 5.21
N ALA A 44 -5.89 -14.65 4.00
CA ALA A 44 -7.10 -15.11 3.33
C ALA A 44 -7.20 -16.63 3.18
N ARG A 45 -6.08 -17.36 3.14
CA ARG A 45 -6.05 -18.83 3.00
C ARG A 45 -6.20 -19.56 4.34
N ARG A 46 -6.14 -18.86 5.46
CA ARG A 46 -6.25 -19.48 6.79
C ARG A 46 -7.72 -19.77 7.10
N GLU A 47 -8.03 -21.04 7.39
CA GLU A 47 -9.38 -21.48 7.74
C GLU A 47 -9.99 -20.62 8.87
N GLY A 48 -11.24 -20.20 8.68
CA GLY A 48 -12.02 -19.42 9.65
C GLY A 48 -11.72 -17.92 9.74
N ALA A 49 -10.54 -17.45 9.29
CA ALA A 49 -10.15 -16.04 9.36
C ALA A 49 -10.25 -15.31 7.99
N GLY A 50 -10.13 -16.06 6.89
CA GLY A 50 -10.11 -15.48 5.54
C GLY A 50 -11.42 -14.78 5.15
N ASP A 51 -12.56 -15.42 5.38
CA ASP A 51 -13.86 -14.87 4.95
C ASP A 51 -14.25 -13.61 5.72
N ALA A 52 -14.01 -13.59 7.04
CA ALA A 52 -14.24 -12.41 7.87
C ALA A 52 -13.33 -11.24 7.46
N LEU A 53 -12.06 -11.52 7.16
CA LEU A 53 -11.12 -10.53 6.64
C LEU A 53 -11.58 -9.96 5.29
N TRP A 54 -12.03 -10.82 4.37
CA TRP A 54 -12.51 -10.39 3.06
C TRP A 54 -13.77 -9.53 3.16
N ASN A 55 -14.74 -9.93 3.98
CA ASN A 55 -15.97 -9.18 4.18
C ASN A 55 -15.68 -7.77 4.72
N GLU A 56 -14.80 -7.64 5.73
CA GLU A 56 -14.40 -6.35 6.28
C GLU A 56 -13.69 -5.48 5.23
N LEU A 57 -12.81 -6.07 4.41
CA LEU A 57 -12.11 -5.34 3.34
C LEU A 57 -13.09 -4.85 2.25
N GLU A 58 -14.06 -5.68 1.85
CA GLU A 58 -15.09 -5.32 0.87
C GLU A 58 -16.06 -4.26 1.39
N GLU A 59 -16.48 -4.36 2.66
CA GLU A 59 -17.35 -3.38 3.30
C GLU A 59 -16.68 -2.01 3.33
N ARG A 60 -15.40 -1.95 3.73
CA ARG A 60 -14.61 -0.72 3.69
C ARG A 60 -14.44 -0.20 2.27
N ALA A 61 -14.12 -1.04 1.30
CA ALA A 61 -14.00 -0.61 -0.09
C ALA A 61 -15.32 -0.04 -0.65
N THR A 62 -16.46 -0.62 -0.24
CA THR A 62 -17.80 -0.23 -0.71
C THR A 62 -18.29 1.06 -0.07
N PHE A 63 -18.15 1.21 1.25
CA PHE A 63 -18.52 2.43 1.99
C PHE A 63 -17.80 3.66 1.42
N GLN A 64 -16.54 3.48 1.00
CA GLN A 64 -15.70 4.54 0.47
C GLN A 64 -16.11 4.97 -0.96
N ASN A 65 -16.60 4.06 -1.81
CA ASN A 65 -17.13 4.41 -3.14
C ASN A 65 -18.38 5.33 -3.06
N GLN A 66 -19.13 5.29 -1.97
CA GLN A 66 -20.35 6.10 -1.79
C GLN A 66 -20.05 7.54 -1.38
N GLN A 67 -18.79 7.90 -1.09
CA GLN A 67 -18.38 9.25 -0.67
C GLN A 67 -17.86 10.14 -1.82
N GLU A 68 -17.77 9.64 -3.06
CA GLU A 68 -17.35 10.44 -4.22
C GLU A 68 -18.48 11.37 -4.70
N ASP A 69 -18.66 12.52 -4.06
CA ASP A 69 -19.56 13.59 -4.53
C ASP A 69 -18.87 14.40 -5.66
N PRO A 70 -19.37 14.35 -6.91
CA PRO A 70 -18.68 14.88 -8.10
C PRO A 70 -18.57 16.42 -8.17
N GLY A 71 -19.01 17.16 -7.15
CA GLY A 71 -19.11 18.63 -7.17
C GLY A 71 -18.17 19.39 -6.22
N VAL A 72 -17.43 18.73 -5.32
CA VAL A 72 -16.63 19.43 -4.29
C VAL A 72 -15.18 19.61 -4.73
N LEU A 73 -14.74 20.87 -4.86
CA LEU A 73 -13.32 21.21 -5.05
C LEU A 73 -12.49 20.62 -3.89
N PRO A 74 -11.49 19.77 -4.16
CA PRO A 74 -10.75 19.11 -3.10
C PRO A 74 -9.94 20.14 -2.30
N THR A 75 -10.26 20.29 -1.02
CA THR A 75 -9.28 20.86 -0.08
C THR A 75 -8.11 19.88 0.06
N ARG A 76 -6.93 20.34 0.49
CA ARG A 76 -5.75 19.45 0.65
C ARG A 76 -6.03 18.23 1.54
N ALA A 77 -6.95 18.34 2.50
CA ALA A 77 -7.39 17.23 3.33
C ALA A 77 -8.13 16.15 2.51
N PHE A 78 -9.07 16.55 1.65
CA PHE A 78 -9.79 15.63 0.75
C PHE A 78 -8.89 15.01 -0.33
N ALA A 79 -7.85 15.72 -0.78
CA ALA A 79 -6.91 15.16 -1.76
C ALA A 79 -6.08 13.99 -1.20
N ALA A 80 -5.63 14.09 0.06
CA ALA A 80 -4.91 13.02 0.74
C ALA A 80 -5.83 11.83 1.03
N GLU A 81 -7.06 12.09 1.46
CA GLU A 81 -8.08 11.06 1.70
C GLU A 81 -8.43 10.31 0.41
N ALA A 82 -8.70 11.03 -0.70
CA ALA A 82 -8.94 10.41 -2.00
C ALA A 82 -7.75 9.60 -2.52
N ALA A 83 -6.51 10.04 -2.26
CA ALA A 83 -5.31 9.29 -2.60
C ALA A 83 -5.20 7.99 -1.76
N MET A 84 -5.46 8.07 -0.46
CA MET A 84 -5.52 6.91 0.43
C MET A 84 -6.60 5.92 -0.02
N MET A 85 -7.78 6.39 -0.42
CA MET A 85 -8.88 5.54 -0.89
C MET A 85 -8.51 4.76 -2.16
N ARG A 86 -7.87 5.43 -3.14
CA ARG A 86 -7.37 4.76 -4.35
C ARG A 86 -6.35 3.69 -4.00
N GLU A 87 -5.43 3.98 -3.09
CA GLU A 87 -4.41 3.03 -2.66
C GLU A 87 -5.02 1.81 -1.98
N PHE A 88 -6.00 2.01 -1.09
CA PHE A 88 -6.70 0.91 -0.42
C PHE A 88 -7.35 -0.05 -1.43
N ARG A 89 -8.00 0.49 -2.47
CA ARG A 89 -8.60 -0.32 -3.54
C ARG A 89 -7.55 -1.13 -4.29
N LEU A 90 -6.44 -0.51 -4.67
CA LEU A 90 -5.36 -1.19 -5.39
C LEU A 90 -4.78 -2.34 -4.56
N ILE A 91 -4.63 -2.17 -3.24
CA ILE A 91 -4.18 -3.24 -2.32
C ILE A 91 -5.16 -4.42 -2.33
N VAL A 92 -6.47 -4.15 -2.21
CA VAL A 92 -7.50 -5.20 -2.18
C VAL A 92 -7.57 -5.96 -3.51
N ASP A 93 -7.53 -5.24 -4.63
CA ASP A 93 -7.55 -5.84 -5.97
C ASP A 93 -6.31 -6.72 -6.19
N GLU A 94 -5.13 -6.26 -5.76
CA GLU A 94 -3.90 -7.03 -5.86
C GLU A 94 -3.91 -8.28 -4.97
N ALA A 95 -4.37 -8.16 -3.73
CA ALA A 95 -4.53 -9.30 -2.82
C ALA A 95 -5.45 -10.37 -3.42
N ARG A 96 -6.55 -9.95 -4.05
CA ARG A 96 -7.51 -10.84 -4.72
C ARG A 96 -6.89 -11.55 -5.91
N ALA A 97 -6.14 -10.83 -6.75
CA ALA A 97 -5.43 -11.41 -7.88
C ALA A 97 -4.48 -12.52 -7.43
N ARG A 98 -3.65 -12.25 -6.41
CA ARG A 98 -2.70 -13.21 -5.83
C ARG A 98 -3.41 -14.42 -5.20
N PHE A 99 -4.52 -14.19 -4.49
CA PHE A 99 -5.31 -15.28 -3.90
C PHE A 99 -5.87 -16.22 -4.98
N ASN A 100 -6.44 -15.66 -6.04
CA ASN A 100 -7.00 -16.44 -7.15
C ASN A 100 -5.90 -17.21 -7.91
N GLU A 101 -4.74 -16.59 -8.14
CA GLU A 101 -3.59 -17.25 -8.76
C GLU A 101 -3.12 -18.46 -7.93
N ALA A 102 -2.98 -18.28 -6.61
CA ALA A 102 -2.60 -19.36 -5.70
C ALA A 102 -3.63 -20.51 -5.70
N ARG A 103 -4.92 -20.18 -5.64
CA ARG A 103 -6.01 -21.17 -5.71
C ARG A 103 -6.05 -21.91 -7.05
N GLY A 104 -5.72 -21.24 -8.15
CA GLY A 104 -5.59 -21.85 -9.48
C GLY A 104 -4.44 -22.86 -9.55
N LYS A 105 -3.28 -22.52 -8.95
CA LYS A 105 -2.12 -23.42 -8.86
C LYS A 105 -2.43 -24.68 -8.02
N ASP A 106 -3.13 -24.53 -6.89
CA ASP A 106 -3.54 -25.65 -6.03
C ASP A 106 -4.43 -26.66 -6.81
N ARG A 107 -5.28 -26.16 -7.71
CA ARG A 107 -6.14 -27.01 -8.58
C ARG A 107 -5.35 -27.76 -9.65
N ASN A 108 -4.41 -27.09 -10.33
CA ASN A 108 -3.61 -27.72 -11.39
C ASN A 108 -2.64 -28.80 -10.86
N TYR A 109 -2.12 -28.66 -9.64
CA TYR A 109 -1.29 -29.69 -9.00
C TYR A 109 -2.09 -30.91 -8.51
N SER A 110 -3.41 -30.81 -8.46
CA SER A 110 -4.29 -31.91 -8.05
C SER A 110 -4.64 -32.86 -9.21
N GLN A 111 -4.34 -32.49 -10.46
CA GLN A 111 -4.32 -33.43 -11.58
C GLN A 111 -2.93 -34.08 -11.61
N PRO A 112 -2.83 -35.41 -11.47
CA PRO A 112 -1.55 -36.09 -11.63
C PRO A 112 -1.01 -35.81 -13.04
N PRO A 113 0.30 -35.62 -13.21
CA PRO A 113 0.87 -35.49 -14.55
C PRO A 113 0.45 -36.73 -15.35
N GLU A 114 -0.23 -36.52 -16.46
CA GLU A 114 -0.53 -37.60 -17.41
C GLU A 114 0.80 -38.25 -17.75
N LEU A 115 0.96 -39.51 -17.34
CA LEU A 115 2.13 -40.29 -17.69
C LEU A 115 2.06 -40.47 -19.21
N GLU A 116 2.86 -39.70 -19.94
CA GLU A 116 3.08 -39.92 -21.37
C GLU A 116 3.62 -41.36 -21.53
N GLU A 117 2.79 -42.24 -22.12
CA GLU A 117 3.16 -43.61 -22.51
C GLU A 117 4.02 -43.64 -23.79
#